data_AF-A0A7S0VPX0-F1
#
_entry.id   AF-A0A7S0VPX0-F1
#
_cell.length_a   1.000
_cell.length_b   1.000
_cell.length_c   1.000
_cell.angle_alpha   90.00
_cell.angle_beta   90.00
_cell.angle_gamma   90.00
#
_symmetry.space_group_name_H-M   'P 1'
#
loop_
_entity.id
_entity.type
_entity.pdbx_description
1 polymer ?
#
loop_
_entity_poly.entity_id
_entity_poly.type
_entity_poly.pdbx_seq_one_letter_code
_entity_poly.pdbx_strand_id
1 'polypeptide(L)'
;ISPSVGSLGGGMAVSVTGEGFANHSSISCRFGAETVPAEVQGRGADGAELAVCVSPPSDRVGKVAFEVLSGESGVVVASGRYFRYVLDAQVLGLRPTMGSVSGGTVVSVFGSGFFDGDIVCRFGDEVGSVVGEYVGEDLVLCRTPSHWKGVVSVQLSMDGHSFVA
;
A
#
# COMPACT_ATOMS: atom_id res chain seq x y z
N ILE A 1 -3.12 6.68 10.20
CA ILE A 1 -2.99 6.52 8.74
C ILE A 1 -2.44 5.14 8.46
N SER A 2 -2.97 4.44 7.47
CA SER A 2 -2.50 3.12 7.07
C SER A 2 -2.70 2.93 5.57
N PRO A 3 -1.68 2.47 4.83
CA PRO A 3 -0.28 2.39 5.27
C PRO A 3 0.32 3.79 5.50
N SER A 4 1.47 3.83 6.18
CA SER A 4 2.24 5.07 6.43
C SER A 4 3.46 5.21 5.50
N VAL A 5 3.43 4.46 4.40
CA VAL A 5 4.52 4.33 3.44
C VAL A 5 3.94 4.10 2.04
N GLY A 6 4.64 4.58 1.01
CA GLY A 6 4.31 4.36 -0.39
C GLY A 6 5.47 4.75 -1.30
N SER A 7 5.35 4.48 -2.59
CA SER A 7 6.44 4.72 -3.54
C SER A 7 6.51 6.17 -4.02
N LEU A 8 7.66 6.57 -4.58
CA LEU A 8 7.86 7.90 -5.17
C LEU A 8 6.88 8.22 -6.30
N GLY A 9 6.40 7.20 -7.03
CA GLY A 9 5.38 7.36 -8.06
C GLY A 9 4.03 7.88 -7.53
N GLY A 10 3.81 7.83 -6.20
CA GLY A 10 2.52 8.13 -5.59
C GLY A 10 1.50 7.03 -5.85
N GLY A 11 0.21 7.35 -5.78
CA GLY A 11 -0.87 6.40 -6.05
C GLY A 11 -1.28 5.52 -4.88
N MET A 12 -0.56 5.55 -3.75
CA MET A 12 -0.91 4.78 -2.56
C MET A 12 -2.21 5.31 -1.94
N ALA A 13 -3.22 4.45 -1.84
CA ALA A 13 -4.45 4.74 -1.09
C ALA A 13 -4.16 4.69 0.41
N VAL A 14 -4.20 5.85 1.07
CA VAL A 14 -3.94 6.00 2.51
C VAL A 14 -5.25 6.16 3.24
N SER A 15 -5.56 5.18 4.10
CA SER A 15 -6.68 5.23 5.02
C SER A 15 -6.35 6.10 6.22
N VAL A 16 -7.22 7.06 6.50
CA VAL A 16 -7.14 8.02 7.60
C VAL A 16 -8.34 7.76 8.50
N THR A 17 -8.09 7.20 9.68
CA THR A 17 -9.11 6.98 10.70
C THR A 17 -9.08 8.12 11.71
N GLY A 18 -10.25 8.67 12.04
CA GLY A 18 -10.39 9.79 12.97
C GLY A 18 -11.85 10.06 13.34
N GLU A 19 -12.17 11.28 13.73
CA GLU A 19 -13.52 11.69 14.09
C GLU A 19 -13.84 13.06 13.47
N GLY A 20 -15.12 13.29 13.14
CA GLY A 20 -15.60 14.60 12.72
C GLY A 20 -15.24 14.99 11.29
N PHE A 21 -14.82 14.06 10.43
CA PHE A 21 -14.63 14.31 8.99
C PHE A 21 -15.92 14.76 8.32
N ALA A 22 -17.06 14.17 8.71
CA ALA A 22 -18.37 14.53 8.17
C ALA A 22 -18.88 15.91 8.65
N ASN A 23 -18.27 16.52 9.67
CA ASN A 23 -18.64 17.84 10.16
C ASN A 23 -18.06 18.99 9.32
N HIS A 24 -17.21 18.66 8.34
CA HIS A 24 -16.53 19.61 7.48
C HIS A 24 -17.08 19.51 6.06
N SER A 25 -17.15 20.64 5.34
CA SER A 25 -17.62 20.67 3.95
C SER A 25 -16.69 19.91 3.01
N SER A 26 -15.39 19.85 3.34
CA SER A 26 -14.39 19.05 2.66
C SER A 26 -13.22 18.76 3.60
N ILE A 27 -12.49 17.67 3.32
CA ILE A 27 -11.25 17.30 3.98
C ILE A 27 -10.18 17.09 2.91
N SER A 28 -8.93 17.40 3.23
CA SER A 28 -7.78 17.13 2.37
C SER A 28 -6.61 16.57 3.19
N CYS A 29 -5.81 15.72 2.58
CA CYS A 29 -4.56 15.23 3.15
C CYS A 29 -3.40 16.05 2.61
N ARG A 30 -2.50 16.47 3.48
CA ARG A 30 -1.24 17.13 3.10
C ARG A 30 -0.06 16.23 3.38
N PHE A 31 0.72 15.95 2.34
CA PHE A 31 1.95 15.16 2.33
C PHE A 31 3.13 16.12 2.12
N GLY A 32 3.71 16.61 3.21
CA GLY A 32 4.73 17.66 3.15
C GLY A 32 4.16 18.96 2.58
N ALA A 33 4.56 19.33 1.36
CA ALA A 33 4.08 20.53 0.67
C ALA A 33 2.83 20.26 -0.19
N GLU A 34 2.60 19.00 -0.58
CA GLU A 34 1.56 18.64 -1.53
C GLU A 34 0.23 18.34 -0.81
N THR A 35 -0.87 18.87 -1.34
CA THR A 35 -2.21 18.68 -0.76
C THR A 35 -3.11 17.98 -1.77
N VAL A 36 -3.79 16.93 -1.33
CA VAL A 36 -4.71 16.11 -2.14
C VAL A 36 -6.07 16.03 -1.46
N PRO A 37 -7.17 15.93 -2.23
CA PRO A 37 -8.50 15.74 -1.64
C PRO A 37 -8.58 14.39 -0.90
N ALA A 38 -9.40 14.35 0.14
CA ALA A 38 -9.74 13.12 0.85
C ALA A 38 -11.23 12.80 0.64
N GLU A 39 -11.54 11.53 0.39
CA GLU A 39 -12.90 11.00 0.26
C GLU A 39 -13.33 10.35 1.57
N VAL A 40 -14.42 10.84 2.16
CA VAL A 40 -14.98 10.26 3.39
C VAL A 40 -15.80 9.03 3.03
N GLN A 41 -15.35 7.84 3.46
CA GLN A 41 -16.01 6.57 3.14
C GLN A 41 -17.10 6.17 4.15
N GLY A 42 -17.16 6.83 5.31
CA GLY A 42 -18.20 6.62 6.30
C GLY A 42 -17.66 6.38 7.70
N ARG A 43 -18.46 5.70 8.53
CA ARG A 43 -18.16 5.43 9.93
C ARG A 43 -18.03 3.94 10.19
N GLY A 44 -16.93 3.53 10.80
CA GLY A 44 -16.65 2.17 11.25
C GLY A 44 -17.54 1.76 12.43
N ALA A 45 -17.54 0.46 12.72
CA ALA A 45 -18.34 -0.12 13.81
C ALA A 45 -17.89 0.34 15.22
N ASP A 46 -16.66 0.82 15.34
CA ASP A 46 -16.07 1.45 16.53
C ASP A 46 -16.47 2.91 16.71
N GLY A 47 -17.20 3.48 15.75
CA GLY A 47 -17.63 4.89 15.76
C GLY A 47 -16.62 5.85 15.12
N ALA A 48 -15.43 5.37 14.73
CA ALA A 48 -14.45 6.19 14.04
C ALA A 48 -14.84 6.41 12.57
N GLU A 49 -14.59 7.60 12.05
CA GLU A 49 -14.79 7.93 10.64
C GLU A 49 -13.55 7.57 9.83
N LEU A 50 -13.77 7.11 8.61
CA LEU A 50 -12.73 6.74 7.65
C LEU A 50 -12.75 7.72 6.48
N ALA A 51 -11.60 8.31 6.20
CA ALA A 51 -11.33 9.03 4.96
C ALA A 51 -10.18 8.35 4.23
N VAL A 52 -10.19 8.43 2.90
CA VAL A 52 -9.12 7.91 2.05
C VAL A 52 -8.58 9.01 1.17
N CYS A 53 -7.27 9.11 1.09
CA CYS A 53 -6.58 10.00 0.17
C CYS A 53 -5.48 9.25 -0.58
N VAL A 54 -5.17 9.70 -1.78
CA VAL A 54 -4.15 9.07 -2.63
C VAL A 54 -2.87 9.87 -2.54
N SER A 55 -1.77 9.23 -2.16
CA SER A 55 -0.48 9.92 -2.03
C SER A 55 -0.06 10.53 -3.38
N PRO A 56 0.33 11.81 -3.42
CA PRO A 56 0.88 12.41 -4.64
C PRO A 56 2.27 11.83 -4.94
N PRO A 57 2.76 11.95 -6.18
CA PRO A 57 4.16 11.67 -6.50
C PRO A 57 5.11 12.57 -5.70
N SER A 58 6.32 12.07 -5.43
CA SER A 58 7.38 12.80 -4.73
C SER A 58 8.71 12.58 -5.44
N ASP A 59 9.58 13.59 -5.42
CA ASP A 59 10.95 13.52 -5.92
C ASP A 59 11.96 13.12 -4.81
N ARG A 60 11.49 12.96 -3.57
CA ARG A 60 12.32 12.75 -2.39
C ARG A 60 11.92 11.50 -1.62
N VAL A 61 12.90 10.61 -1.44
CA VAL A 61 12.82 9.48 -0.51
C VAL A 61 12.90 10.00 0.92
N GLY A 62 12.11 9.42 1.82
CA GLY A 62 12.15 9.70 3.24
C GLY A 62 10.80 10.13 3.81
N LYS A 63 10.82 10.59 5.07
CA LYS A 63 9.61 10.98 5.79
C LYS A 63 9.21 12.41 5.44
N VAL A 64 7.94 12.59 5.10
CA VAL A 64 7.28 13.89 5.03
C VAL A 64 6.23 14.00 6.13
N ALA A 65 5.95 15.21 6.61
CA ALA A 65 4.86 15.44 7.53
C ALA A 65 3.53 15.07 6.86
N PHE A 66 2.64 14.42 7.61
CA PHE A 66 1.28 14.14 7.18
C PHE A 66 0.29 14.92 8.05
N GLU A 67 -0.56 15.69 7.40
CA GLU A 67 -1.56 16.53 8.06
C GLU A 67 -2.93 16.37 7.40
N VAL A 68 -3.98 16.56 8.19
CA VAL A 68 -5.36 16.61 7.70
C VAL A 68 -5.82 18.05 7.76
N LEU A 69 -6.35 18.53 6.65
CA LEU A 69 -6.85 19.89 6.46
C LEU A 69 -8.36 19.87 6.33
N SER A 70 -9.01 20.89 6.85
CA SER A 70 -10.46 21.08 6.78
C SER A 70 -10.82 22.31 5.95
N GLY A 71 -11.82 22.13 5.08
CA GLY A 71 -12.42 23.18 4.26
C GLY A 71 -11.47 23.78 3.22
N GLU A 72 -11.98 24.74 2.46
CA GLU A 72 -11.20 25.47 1.45
C GLU A 72 -10.14 26.40 2.07
N SER A 73 -10.31 26.78 3.34
CA SER A 73 -9.33 27.59 4.08
C SER A 73 -8.08 26.80 4.49
N GLY A 74 -8.09 25.46 4.36
CA GLY A 74 -6.92 24.62 4.60
C GLY A 74 -6.45 24.61 6.06
N VAL A 75 -7.38 24.73 7.01
CA VAL A 75 -7.05 24.72 8.44
C VAL A 75 -6.57 23.33 8.83
N VAL A 76 -5.40 23.25 9.48
CA VAL A 76 -4.88 21.98 10.00
C VAL A 76 -5.74 21.52 11.17
N VAL A 77 -6.40 20.38 11.01
CA VAL A 77 -7.24 19.75 12.04
C VAL A 77 -6.57 18.53 12.66
N ALA A 78 -5.59 17.92 12.00
CA ALA A 78 -4.74 16.89 12.58
C ALA A 78 -3.31 16.98 12.04
N SER A 79 -2.32 16.69 12.90
CA SER A 79 -0.89 16.72 12.57
C SER A 79 -0.10 15.72 13.43
N GLY A 80 1.23 15.71 13.32
CA GLY A 80 2.11 14.84 14.11
C GLY A 80 2.24 13.41 13.58
N ARG A 81 1.77 13.15 12.35
CA ARG A 81 1.99 11.91 11.61
C ARG A 81 3.00 12.14 10.49
N TYR A 82 3.55 11.04 9.99
CA TYR A 82 4.50 11.07 8.87
C TYR A 82 4.12 10.02 7.85
N PHE A 83 4.30 10.35 6.59
CA PHE A 83 4.26 9.42 5.47
C PHE A 83 5.68 9.23 4.94
N ARG A 84 6.09 7.99 4.68
CA ARG A 84 7.44 7.69 4.16
C ARG A 84 7.37 7.34 2.68
N TYR A 85 8.05 8.13 1.87
CA TYR A 85 8.29 7.79 0.47
C TYR A 85 9.50 6.85 0.36
N VAL A 86 9.34 5.77 -0.39
CA VAL A 86 10.40 4.80 -0.75
C VAL A 86 10.53 4.68 -2.26
N LEU A 87 11.62 4.07 -2.72
CA LEU A 87 11.78 3.74 -4.14
C LEU A 87 10.69 2.76 -4.59
N ASP A 88 10.38 2.77 -5.88
CA ASP A 88 9.47 1.79 -6.46
C ASP A 88 9.99 0.36 -6.25
N ALA A 89 9.06 -0.55 -5.94
CA ALA A 89 9.38 -1.94 -5.70
C ALA A 89 9.94 -2.60 -6.96
N GLN A 90 11.02 -3.35 -6.82
CA GLN A 90 11.60 -4.14 -7.88
C GLN A 90 11.77 -5.58 -7.41
N VAL A 91 11.25 -6.53 -8.18
CA VAL A 91 11.51 -7.96 -7.97
C VAL A 91 12.80 -8.33 -8.69
N LEU A 92 13.71 -8.98 -7.98
CA LEU A 92 15.02 -9.41 -8.50
C LEU A 92 15.10 -10.93 -8.65
N GLY A 93 14.29 -11.68 -7.91
CA GLY A 93 14.22 -13.12 -8.06
C GLY A 93 13.33 -13.79 -7.03
N LEU A 94 13.15 -15.10 -7.20
CA LEU A 94 12.31 -15.91 -6.33
C LEU A 94 12.92 -17.28 -6.03
N ARG A 95 12.71 -17.79 -4.81
CA ARG A 95 13.12 -19.13 -4.38
C ARG A 95 12.09 -19.77 -3.44
N PRO A 96 11.75 -21.06 -3.62
CA PRO A 96 12.09 -21.90 -4.76
C PRO A 96 11.36 -21.47 -6.05
N THR A 97 11.91 -21.83 -7.21
CA THR A 97 11.28 -21.57 -8.53
C THR A 97 10.33 -22.70 -8.98
N MET A 98 10.05 -23.63 -8.08
CA MET A 98 9.18 -24.79 -8.31
C MET A 98 8.44 -25.14 -7.03
N GLY A 99 7.24 -25.70 -7.17
CA GLY A 99 6.37 -26.05 -6.06
C GLY A 99 5.32 -27.08 -6.46
N SER A 100 4.52 -27.51 -5.49
CA SER A 100 3.45 -28.48 -5.71
C SER A 100 2.29 -27.86 -6.48
N VAL A 101 1.69 -28.61 -7.40
CA VAL A 101 0.43 -28.25 -8.08
C VAL A 101 -0.73 -28.05 -7.09
N SER A 102 -0.68 -28.69 -5.92
CA SER A 102 -1.66 -28.50 -4.85
C SER A 102 -1.49 -27.17 -4.10
N GLY A 103 -0.48 -26.38 -4.43
CA GLY A 103 -0.15 -25.13 -3.72
C GLY A 103 0.55 -25.37 -2.38
N GLY A 104 0.56 -24.35 -1.55
CA GLY A 104 1.11 -24.37 -0.19
C GLY A 104 2.63 -24.19 -0.10
N THR A 105 3.33 -24.06 -1.23
CA THR A 105 4.78 -23.83 -1.25
C THR A 105 5.05 -22.39 -0.82
N VAL A 106 5.95 -22.17 0.14
CA VAL A 106 6.36 -20.82 0.53
C VAL A 106 7.47 -20.36 -0.41
N VAL A 107 7.20 -19.31 -1.17
CA VAL A 107 8.13 -18.67 -2.10
C VAL A 107 8.65 -17.39 -1.46
N SER A 108 9.96 -17.31 -1.30
CA SER A 108 10.68 -16.08 -1.00
C SER A 108 10.85 -15.26 -2.25
N VAL A 109 10.30 -14.05 -2.26
CA VAL A 109 10.45 -13.04 -3.31
C VAL A 109 11.49 -12.03 -2.84
N PHE A 110 12.60 -11.95 -3.57
CA PHE A 110 13.72 -11.04 -3.28
C PHE A 110 13.64 -9.81 -4.16
N GLY A 111 14.05 -8.67 -3.63
CA GLY A 111 13.97 -7.42 -4.36
C GLY A 111 14.53 -6.22 -3.61
N SER A 112 13.96 -5.06 -3.91
CA SER A 112 14.25 -3.80 -3.23
C SER A 112 13.04 -2.89 -3.25
N GLY A 113 12.97 -1.93 -2.32
CA GLY A 113 11.87 -0.98 -2.26
C GLY A 113 10.58 -1.59 -1.72
N PHE A 114 10.66 -2.76 -1.06
CA PHE A 114 9.52 -3.35 -0.39
C PHE A 114 9.23 -2.57 0.91
N PHE A 115 7.97 -2.56 1.30
CA PHE A 115 7.46 -1.87 2.46
C PHE A 115 6.21 -2.59 2.99
N ASP A 116 5.93 -2.39 4.27
CA ASP A 116 4.75 -2.96 4.92
C ASP A 116 3.47 -2.22 4.48
N GLY A 117 2.89 -2.69 3.38
CA GLY A 117 1.64 -2.20 2.79
C GLY A 117 0.65 -3.33 2.56
N ASP A 118 -0.26 -3.17 1.60
CA ASP A 118 -1.20 -4.22 1.22
C ASP A 118 -0.52 -5.20 0.26
N ILE A 119 0.39 -6.00 0.79
CA ILE A 119 1.26 -6.87 -0.01
C ILE A 119 0.48 -8.04 -0.58
N VAL A 120 0.54 -8.19 -1.91
CA VAL A 120 -0.19 -9.22 -2.64
C VAL A 120 0.74 -9.86 -3.68
N CYS A 121 0.84 -11.19 -3.64
CA CYS A 121 1.53 -11.97 -4.66
C CYS A 121 0.53 -12.61 -5.62
N ARG A 122 0.73 -12.41 -6.91
CA ARG A 122 -0.09 -13.01 -7.96
C ARG A 122 0.67 -14.13 -8.65
N PHE A 123 0.04 -15.31 -8.75
CA PHE A 123 0.60 -16.49 -9.39
C PHE A 123 -0.23 -16.85 -10.63
N GLY A 124 0.22 -16.39 -11.81
CA GLY A 124 -0.56 -16.44 -13.04
C GLY A 124 -1.79 -15.52 -13.00
N ASP A 125 -2.53 -15.48 -14.10
CA ASP A 125 -3.68 -14.57 -14.21
C ASP A 125 -5.00 -15.18 -13.71
N GLU A 126 -5.11 -16.52 -13.64
CA GLU A 126 -6.39 -17.21 -13.42
C GLU A 126 -6.67 -17.62 -11.97
N VAL A 127 -5.62 -17.90 -11.17
CA VAL A 127 -5.78 -18.54 -9.84
C VAL A 127 -5.97 -17.53 -8.70
N GLY A 128 -5.85 -16.24 -9.00
CA GLY A 128 -6.01 -15.15 -8.04
C GLY A 128 -4.71 -14.83 -7.30
N SER A 129 -4.79 -13.85 -6.40
CA SER A 129 -3.63 -13.38 -5.64
C SER A 129 -3.70 -13.83 -4.19
N VAL A 130 -2.55 -14.02 -3.57
CA VAL A 130 -2.40 -14.40 -2.16
C VAL A 130 -1.80 -13.24 -1.38
N VAL A 131 -2.13 -13.14 -0.10
CA VAL A 131 -1.49 -12.17 0.79
C VAL A 131 -0.01 -12.51 0.94
N GLY A 132 0.84 -11.50 0.77
CA GLY A 132 2.26 -11.60 1.03
C GLY A 132 2.58 -11.21 2.47
N GLU A 133 3.56 -11.89 3.07
CA GLU A 133 4.12 -11.57 4.37
C GLU A 133 5.35 -10.68 4.19
N TYR A 134 5.27 -9.46 4.71
CA TYR A 134 6.41 -8.54 4.73
C TYR A 134 7.48 -9.03 5.71
N VAL A 135 8.69 -9.28 5.23
CA VAL A 135 9.83 -9.65 6.07
C VAL A 135 10.84 -8.50 6.18
N GLY A 136 11.06 -7.78 5.08
CA GLY A 136 11.99 -6.66 5.02
C GLY A 136 11.91 -5.92 3.69
N GLU A 137 12.70 -4.86 3.57
CA GLU A 137 12.70 -3.99 2.37
C GLU A 137 13.21 -4.70 1.10
N ASP A 138 13.74 -5.91 1.24
CA ASP A 138 14.30 -6.78 0.19
C ASP A 138 13.68 -8.19 0.16
N LEU A 139 12.72 -8.51 1.04
CA LEU A 139 12.14 -9.85 1.15
C LEU A 139 10.65 -9.85 1.51
N VAL A 140 9.88 -10.55 0.70
CA VAL A 140 8.47 -10.91 0.95
C VAL A 140 8.31 -12.43 0.86
N LEU A 141 7.49 -13.02 1.73
CA LEU A 141 7.11 -14.44 1.63
C LEU A 141 5.69 -14.59 1.12
N CYS A 142 5.49 -15.47 0.13
CA CYS A 142 4.18 -15.73 -0.44
C CYS A 142 3.91 -17.22 -0.52
N ARG A 143 2.74 -17.64 -0.04
CA ARG A 143 2.33 -19.05 -0.10
C ARG A 143 1.57 -19.30 -1.40
N THR A 144 2.08 -20.19 -2.24
CA THR A 144 1.48 -20.47 -3.56
C THR A 144 0.06 -21.01 -3.42
N PRO A 145 -0.89 -20.57 -4.25
CA PRO A 145 -2.19 -21.23 -4.39
C PRO A 145 -2.05 -22.54 -5.20
N SER A 146 -3.11 -23.33 -5.26
CA SER A 146 -3.18 -24.53 -6.12
C SER A 146 -3.22 -24.10 -7.59
N HIS A 147 -2.39 -24.70 -8.45
CA HIS A 147 -2.28 -24.34 -9.86
C HIS A 147 -2.05 -25.58 -10.73
N TRP A 148 -2.47 -25.54 -11.99
CA TRP A 148 -2.12 -26.58 -12.97
C TRP A 148 -0.61 -26.64 -13.20
N LYS A 149 -0.13 -27.81 -13.61
CA LYS A 149 1.28 -27.98 -14.01
C LYS A 149 1.63 -27.01 -15.15
N GLY A 150 2.78 -26.34 -15.03
CA GLY A 150 3.26 -25.42 -16.06
C GLY A 150 4.16 -24.33 -15.49
N VAL A 151 4.64 -23.46 -16.37
CA VAL A 151 5.32 -22.23 -15.99
C VAL A 151 4.25 -21.20 -15.60
N VAL A 152 4.43 -20.57 -14.46
CA VAL A 152 3.49 -19.59 -13.88
C VAL A 152 4.25 -18.30 -13.63
N SER A 153 3.71 -17.17 -14.09
CA SER A 153 4.26 -15.84 -13.77
C SER A 153 4.03 -15.53 -12.29
N VAL A 154 4.99 -14.85 -11.66
CA VAL A 154 4.84 -14.35 -10.29
C VAL A 154 4.98 -12.84 -10.35
N GLN A 155 4.00 -12.13 -9.81
CA GLN A 155 4.05 -10.67 -9.68
C GLN A 155 3.80 -10.30 -8.22
N LEU A 156 4.40 -9.19 -7.78
CA LEU A 156 4.26 -8.65 -6.43
C LEU A 156 3.59 -7.28 -6.51
N SER A 157 2.68 -7.00 -5.59
CA SER A 157 2.08 -5.69 -5.38
C SER A 157 2.30 -5.28 -3.93
N MET A 158 2.60 -4.00 -3.71
CA MET A 158 2.82 -3.42 -2.38
C MET A 158 1.62 -2.57 -1.89
N ASP A 159 0.69 -2.29 -2.80
CA ASP A 159 -0.48 -1.43 -2.63
C ASP A 159 -1.80 -2.18 -2.92
N GLY A 160 -1.74 -3.49 -3.17
CA GLY A 160 -2.87 -4.33 -3.56
C GLY A 160 -3.38 -4.16 -4.99
N HIS A 161 -2.85 -3.19 -5.76
CA HIS A 161 -3.39 -2.78 -7.06
C HIS A 161 -2.37 -2.81 -8.20
N SER A 162 -1.15 -2.35 -7.96
CA SER A 162 -0.08 -2.21 -8.94
C SER A 162 0.91 -3.37 -8.79
N PHE A 163 1.22 -4.06 -9.89
CA PHE A 163 2.02 -5.28 -9.87
C PHE A 163 3.35 -5.10 -10.59
N VAL A 164 4.42 -5.58 -9.96
CA VAL A 164 5.80 -5.63 -10.48
C VAL A 164 6.26 -7.09 -10.59
N ALA A 165 7.11 -7.40 -11.56
CA ALA A 165 7.56 -8.76 -11.86
C ALA A 165 9.06 -8.81 -12.10
#